data_AF-A0A0J7L4H6-F1
#
_entry.id   AF-A0A0J7L4H6-F1
#
_cell.length_a   1.000
_cell.length_b   1.000
_cell.length_c   1.000
_cell.angle_alpha   90.00
_cell.angle_beta   90.00
_cell.angle_gamma   90.00
#
_symmetry.space_group_name_H-M   'P 1'
#
loop_
_entity.id
_entity.type
_entity.pdbx_description
1 polymer ?
#
loop_
_entity_poly.entity_id
_entity_poly.type
_entity_poly.pdbx_seq_one_letter_code
_entity_poly.pdbx_strand_id
1 'polypeptide(L)'
;MTANLKFAEEDNNEEDLSIAMANDKSVKNAKKTLVQRRKQREQKQAAKERILIKIEKKKISDVYKLKNLQQQIQVKEKKQELLRQKRMKKRERESIMPKTLSKTKFEPLDPDFQLSEELTGNLRNCKPSKNLLIERYKSLQQRNIVAPAVIKLTRDRAKMKKFVKPDHKINLDAAKLRLYSKV
;
A
#
# COMPACT_ATOMS: atom_id res chain seq x y z
N MET A 1 38.75 -10.53 -0.49
CA MET A 1 38.46 -10.87 0.92
C MET A 1 37.72 -12.19 0.95
N THR A 2 38.33 -13.16 1.60
CA THR A 2 37.97 -14.57 1.65
C THR A 2 36.83 -14.86 2.62
N ALA A 3 36.04 -15.88 2.26
CA ALA A 3 35.24 -16.78 3.11
C ALA A 3 33.95 -16.24 3.77
N ASN A 4 32.83 -16.87 3.39
CA ASN A 4 31.87 -17.41 4.35
C ASN A 4 30.85 -18.32 3.63
N LEU A 5 31.28 -19.54 3.29
CA LEU A 5 30.36 -20.66 3.10
C LEU A 5 30.18 -21.30 4.48
N LYS A 6 29.19 -20.80 5.23
CA LYS A 6 28.70 -21.47 6.43
C LYS A 6 27.99 -22.74 6.00
N PHE A 7 28.67 -23.87 6.18
CA PHE A 7 28.10 -25.20 6.15
C PHE A 7 27.14 -25.28 7.33
N ALA A 8 25.82 -25.26 7.06
CA ALA A 8 24.80 -25.50 8.06
C ALA A 8 24.68 -27.01 8.26
N GLU A 9 25.53 -27.56 9.12
CA GLU A 9 25.20 -28.74 9.92
C GLU A 9 24.56 -28.20 11.20
N GLU A 10 23.23 -28.23 11.26
CA GLU A 10 22.51 -28.23 12.52
C GLU A 10 22.09 -29.68 12.78
N ASP A 11 22.93 -30.34 13.57
CA ASP A 11 22.54 -31.39 14.50
C ASP A 11 21.55 -30.78 15.51
N ASN A 12 20.38 -31.42 15.67
CA ASN A 12 19.96 -32.02 16.94
C ASN A 12 18.43 -32.25 16.92
N ASN A 13 18.09 -33.53 16.93
CA ASN A 13 16.79 -34.03 17.35
C ASN A 13 16.59 -33.67 18.83
N GLU A 14 15.88 -32.59 19.11
CA GLU A 14 15.36 -32.27 20.44
C GLU A 14 13.84 -32.15 20.36
N GLU A 15 13.16 -33.30 20.33
CA GLU A 15 11.75 -33.44 20.73
C GLU A 15 11.40 -34.93 20.66
N ASP A 16 11.89 -35.70 21.64
CA ASP A 16 11.33 -37.00 22.07
C ASP A 16 12.05 -37.44 23.37
N LEU A 17 12.01 -36.59 24.40
CA LEU A 17 12.66 -36.80 25.70
C LEU A 17 11.69 -37.12 26.85
N SER A 18 10.57 -37.78 26.57
CA SER A 18 9.78 -38.35 27.66
C SER A 18 8.97 -39.56 27.24
N ILE A 19 9.21 -40.66 27.97
CA ILE A 19 8.47 -41.93 28.02
C ILE A 19 9.07 -43.05 27.16
N ALA A 20 10.16 -43.64 27.65
CA ALA A 20 10.37 -45.10 27.61
C ALA A 20 11.42 -45.51 28.66
N MET A 21 10.97 -45.82 29.87
CA MET A 21 11.77 -46.60 30.82
C MET A 21 12.01 -48.00 30.24
N ALA A 22 13.26 -48.37 29.92
CA ALA A 22 13.66 -49.77 29.74
C ALA A 22 15.19 -49.95 29.74
N ASN A 23 15.72 -50.46 30.86
CA ASN A 23 16.86 -51.38 30.97
C ASN A 23 18.23 -50.98 30.37
N ASP A 24 19.08 -50.39 31.21
CA ASP A 24 20.53 -50.33 31.00
C ASP A 24 21.17 -51.72 31.20
N LYS A 25 21.09 -52.58 30.18
CA LYS A 25 21.99 -53.74 30.08
C LYS A 25 23.34 -53.24 29.59
N SER A 26 24.39 -53.39 30.40
CA SER A 26 25.77 -53.07 29.98
C SER A 26 26.06 -53.72 28.63
N VAL A 27 26.20 -52.91 27.58
CA VAL A 27 26.45 -53.42 26.23
C VAL A 27 27.86 -54.00 26.20
N LYS A 28 27.98 -55.33 26.28
CA LYS A 28 29.26 -56.01 26.06
C LYS A 28 29.67 -55.77 24.60
N ASN A 29 30.79 -55.08 24.39
CA ASN A 29 31.38 -54.82 23.08
C ASN A 29 31.93 -56.12 22.44
N ALA A 30 31.04 -56.94 21.88
CA ALA A 30 31.42 -58.11 21.11
C ALA A 30 31.99 -57.70 19.75
N LYS A 31 33.14 -58.27 19.36
CA LYS A 31 33.74 -58.03 18.04
C LYS A 31 32.79 -58.55 16.95
N LYS A 32 32.47 -57.70 15.96
CA LYS A 32 31.62 -58.08 14.83
C LYS A 32 32.23 -59.22 14.03
N THR A 33 31.39 -60.15 13.59
CA THR A 33 31.82 -61.25 12.71
C THR A 33 32.17 -60.73 11.30
N LEU A 34 32.98 -61.49 10.55
CA LEU A 34 33.37 -61.11 9.18
C LEU A 34 32.17 -60.89 8.25
N VAL A 35 31.12 -61.72 8.39
CA VAL A 35 29.87 -61.61 7.64
C VAL A 35 29.13 -60.30 7.98
N GLN A 36 29.05 -59.95 9.27
CA GLN A 36 28.45 -58.68 9.72
C GLN A 36 29.23 -57.48 9.17
N ARG A 37 30.56 -57.54 9.14
CA ARG A 37 31.42 -56.49 8.59
C ARG A 37 31.23 -56.35 7.07
N ARG A 38 31.10 -57.45 6.33
CA ARG A 38 30.81 -57.46 4.89
C ARG A 38 29.45 -56.83 4.60
N LYS A 39 28.39 -57.25 5.31
CA LYS A 39 27.02 -56.72 5.15
C LYS A 39 26.95 -55.23 5.49
N GLN A 40 27.66 -54.78 6.53
CA GLN A 40 27.75 -53.37 6.88
C GLN A 40 28.46 -52.55 5.78
N ARG A 41 29.53 -53.09 5.18
CA ARG A 41 30.23 -52.42 4.07
C ARG A 41 29.33 -52.26 2.85
N GLU A 42 28.61 -53.31 2.49
CA GLU A 42 27.65 -53.33 1.38
C GLU A 42 26.50 -52.33 1.61
N GLN A 43 25.92 -52.31 2.81
CA GLN A 43 24.91 -51.31 3.17
C GLN A 43 25.44 -49.87 3.09
N LYS A 44 26.67 -49.63 3.52
CA LYS A 44 27.32 -48.32 3.43
C LYS A 44 27.57 -47.90 1.97
N GLN A 45 27.93 -48.85 1.10
CA GLN A 45 28.10 -48.61 -0.34
C GLN A 45 26.76 -48.28 -0.99
N ALA A 46 25.73 -49.10 -0.78
CA ALA A 46 24.39 -48.86 -1.29
C ALA A 46 23.79 -47.53 -0.79
N ALA A 47 24.07 -47.13 0.46
CA ALA A 47 23.65 -45.83 0.99
C ALA A 47 24.33 -44.67 0.25
N LYS A 48 25.64 -44.76 -0.03
CA LYS A 48 26.38 -43.75 -0.79
C LYS A 48 25.86 -43.62 -2.22
N GLU A 49 25.61 -44.74 -2.89
CA GLU A 49 25.04 -44.76 -4.24
C GLU A 49 23.65 -44.10 -4.27
N ARG A 50 22.79 -44.40 -3.30
CA ARG A 50 21.48 -43.74 -3.16
C ARG A 50 21.60 -42.24 -2.95
N ILE A 51 22.59 -41.78 -2.18
CA ILE A 51 22.84 -40.35 -1.97
C ILE A 51 23.30 -39.69 -3.28
N LEU A 52 24.23 -40.31 -4.02
CA LEU A 52 24.69 -39.81 -5.31
C LEU A 52 23.54 -39.66 -6.32
N ILE A 53 22.69 -40.69 -6.44
CA ILE A 53 21.51 -40.66 -7.31
C ILE A 53 20.55 -39.53 -6.89
N LYS A 54 20.34 -39.34 -5.58
CA LYS A 54 19.51 -38.21 -5.09
C LYS A 54 20.11 -36.86 -5.47
N ILE A 55 21.43 -36.71 -5.37
CA ILE A 55 22.13 -35.48 -5.75
C ILE A 55 22.00 -35.22 -7.25
N GLU A 56 22.20 -36.23 -8.09
CA GLU A 56 22.05 -36.10 -9.54
C GLU A 56 20.62 -35.72 -9.95
N LYS A 57 19.61 -36.36 -9.34
CA LYS A 57 18.20 -35.98 -9.53
C LYS A 57 17.92 -34.55 -9.10
N LYS A 58 18.51 -34.09 -7.98
CA LYS A 58 18.41 -32.70 -7.53
C LYS A 58 19.03 -31.73 -8.53
N LYS A 59 20.24 -32.01 -9.03
CA LYS A 59 20.91 -31.17 -10.05
C LYS A 59 20.04 -30.97 -11.29
N ILE A 60 19.43 -32.04 -11.79
CA ILE A 60 18.52 -31.96 -12.94
C ILE A 60 17.28 -31.09 -12.60
N SER A 61 16.67 -31.31 -11.44
CA SER A 61 15.54 -30.49 -10.98
C SER A 61 15.91 -29.02 -10.85
N ASP A 62 17.10 -28.72 -10.33
CA ASP A 62 17.56 -27.36 -10.09
C ASP A 62 17.82 -26.63 -11.41
N VAL A 63 18.32 -27.30 -12.45
CA VAL A 63 18.41 -26.74 -13.82
C VAL A 63 17.05 -26.26 -14.31
N TYR A 64 15.98 -27.02 -14.10
CA TYR A 64 14.63 -26.58 -14.47
C TYR A 64 14.13 -25.42 -13.60
N LYS A 65 14.46 -25.41 -12.30
CA LYS A 65 14.11 -24.30 -11.40
C LYS A 65 14.80 -22.99 -11.79
N LEU A 66 16.03 -23.05 -12.32
CA LEU A 66 16.77 -21.84 -12.74
C LEU A 66 15.97 -21.00 -13.74
N LYS A 67 15.30 -21.64 -14.71
CA LYS A 67 14.46 -20.93 -15.69
C LYS A 67 13.31 -20.18 -15.02
N ASN A 68 12.66 -20.81 -14.04
CA ASN A 68 11.57 -20.18 -13.29
C ASN A 68 12.10 -19.02 -12.43
N LEU A 69 13.25 -19.18 -11.78
CA LEU A 69 13.89 -18.13 -11.00
C LEU A 69 14.27 -16.93 -11.88
N GLN A 70 14.84 -17.18 -13.06
CA GLN A 70 15.17 -16.13 -14.03
C GLN A 70 13.94 -15.34 -14.46
N GLN A 71 12.84 -16.04 -14.79
CA GLN A 71 11.57 -15.38 -15.14
C GLN A 71 11.03 -14.54 -13.98
N GLN A 72 11.08 -15.06 -12.75
CA GLN A 72 10.66 -14.31 -11.57
C GLN A 72 11.51 -13.06 -11.33
N ILE A 73 12.83 -13.15 -11.52
CA ILE A 73 13.75 -12.01 -11.40
C ILE A 73 13.40 -10.95 -12.44
N GLN A 74 13.25 -11.33 -13.72
CA GLN A 74 12.90 -10.40 -14.80
C GLN A 74 11.58 -9.67 -14.54
N VAL A 75 10.55 -10.38 -14.06
CA VAL A 75 9.26 -9.76 -13.71
C VAL A 75 9.40 -8.78 -12.56
N LYS A 76 10.18 -9.14 -11.52
CA LYS A 76 10.46 -8.27 -10.37
C LYS A 76 11.22 -7.01 -10.79
N GLU A 77 12.26 -7.15 -11.61
CA GLU A 77 13.07 -6.05 -12.13
C GLU A 77 12.24 -5.08 -12.96
N LYS A 78 11.46 -5.58 -13.94
CA LYS A 78 10.54 -4.76 -14.74
C LYS A 78 9.55 -3.97 -13.87
N LYS A 79 8.96 -4.62 -12.87
CA LYS A 79 8.06 -3.95 -11.91
C LYS A 79 8.80 -2.87 -11.11
N GLN A 80 10.01 -3.16 -10.65
CA GLN A 80 10.81 -2.24 -9.87
C GLN A 80 11.25 -1.02 -10.69
N GLU A 81 11.62 -1.20 -11.95
CA GLU A 81 11.95 -0.13 -12.89
C GLU A 81 10.75 0.80 -13.12
N LEU A 82 9.57 0.24 -13.40
CA LEU A 82 8.34 1.04 -13.56
C LEU A 82 8.03 1.85 -12.30
N LEU A 83 8.17 1.26 -11.12
CA LEU A 83 7.97 1.96 -9.85
C LEU A 83 9.05 3.05 -9.62
N ARG A 84 10.30 2.79 -9.99
CA ARG A 84 11.39 3.78 -9.92
C ARG A 84 11.10 4.96 -10.85
N GLN A 85 10.71 4.72 -12.10
CA GLN A 85 10.32 5.78 -13.03
C GLN A 85 9.14 6.60 -12.51
N LYS A 86 8.11 5.94 -11.96
CA LYS A 86 6.98 6.64 -11.31
C LYS A 86 7.42 7.51 -10.14
N ARG A 87 8.33 7.03 -9.30
CA ARG A 87 8.88 7.80 -8.17
C ARG A 87 9.70 9.01 -8.64
N MET A 88 10.51 8.86 -9.68
CA MET A 88 11.28 9.97 -10.26
C MET A 88 10.35 11.06 -10.81
N LYS A 89 9.38 10.68 -11.67
CA LYS A 89 8.37 11.61 -12.21
C LYS A 89 7.56 12.30 -11.11
N LYS A 90 7.23 11.59 -10.03
CA LYS A 90 6.54 12.16 -8.88
C LYS A 90 7.41 13.19 -8.16
N ARG A 91 8.69 12.89 -7.90
CA ARG A 91 9.63 13.81 -7.26
C ARG A 91 9.84 15.09 -8.08
N GLU A 92 9.98 14.96 -9.41
CA GLU A 92 10.07 16.11 -10.32
C GLU A 92 8.83 17.00 -10.19
N ARG A 93 7.63 16.42 -10.22
CA ARG A 93 6.37 17.18 -10.04
C ARG A 93 6.27 17.85 -8.67
N GLU A 94 6.62 17.13 -7.60
CA GLU A 94 6.58 17.63 -6.22
C GLU A 94 7.61 18.73 -5.94
N SER A 95 8.70 18.80 -6.72
CA SER A 95 9.68 19.88 -6.60
C SER A 95 9.16 21.21 -7.13
N ILE A 96 8.26 21.18 -8.12
CA ILE A 96 7.68 22.35 -8.77
C ILE A 96 6.36 22.76 -8.09
N MET A 97 5.56 21.77 -7.69
CA MET A 97 4.23 22.01 -7.11
C MET A 97 4.32 22.35 -5.61
N PRO A 98 3.39 23.18 -5.10
CA PRO A 98 3.29 23.40 -3.66
C PRO A 98 2.96 22.11 -2.92
N LYS A 99 3.48 21.98 -1.69
CA LYS A 99 3.20 20.83 -0.82
C LYS A 99 1.73 20.82 -0.38
N THR A 100 1.22 19.66 -0.01
CA THR A 100 -0.17 19.51 0.44
C THR A 100 -0.22 19.40 1.96
N LEU A 101 -0.83 20.38 2.63
CA LEU A 101 -1.09 20.32 4.08
C LEU A 101 -2.43 19.66 4.45
N SER A 102 -3.40 19.67 3.53
CA SER A 102 -4.75 19.13 3.76
C SER A 102 -5.15 18.15 2.66
N LYS A 103 -6.34 17.55 2.82
CA LYS A 103 -6.98 16.71 1.80
C LYS A 103 -7.25 17.47 0.50
N THR A 104 -7.48 18.78 0.59
CA THR A 104 -7.78 19.63 -0.57
C THR A 104 -6.48 20.11 -1.19
N LYS A 105 -6.34 19.92 -2.50
CA LYS A 105 -5.16 20.40 -3.24
C LYS A 105 -5.23 21.93 -3.40
N PHE A 106 -4.07 22.57 -3.41
CA PHE A 106 -3.99 23.98 -3.78
C PHE A 106 -4.37 24.16 -5.24
N GLU A 107 -5.22 25.14 -5.48
CA GLU A 107 -5.61 25.60 -6.82
C GLU A 107 -5.16 27.05 -6.97
N PRO A 108 -4.33 27.37 -7.97
CA PRO A 108 -3.90 28.74 -8.22
C PRO A 108 -5.11 29.63 -8.53
N LEU A 109 -4.99 30.91 -8.22
CA LEU A 109 -6.01 31.89 -8.62
C LEU A 109 -5.88 32.16 -10.11
N ASP A 110 -7.02 32.27 -10.80
CA ASP A 110 -7.03 32.65 -12.21
C ASP A 110 -6.44 34.07 -12.40
N PRO A 111 -5.68 34.30 -13.47
CA PRO A 111 -5.14 35.62 -13.77
C PRO A 111 -6.30 36.57 -14.11
N ASP A 112 -6.44 37.65 -13.35
CA ASP A 112 -7.36 38.74 -13.68
C ASP A 112 -6.72 39.60 -14.78
N PHE A 113 -7.43 39.75 -15.90
CA PHE A 113 -7.03 40.63 -17.00
C PHE A 113 -8.24 41.42 -17.47
N GLN A 114 -8.00 42.69 -17.79
CA GLN A 114 -9.02 43.57 -18.33
C GLN A 114 -9.04 43.42 -19.85
N LEU A 115 -10.23 43.35 -20.44
CA LEU A 115 -10.34 43.26 -21.90
C LEU A 115 -9.94 44.59 -22.55
N SER A 116 -9.56 44.54 -23.82
CA SER A 116 -9.13 45.72 -24.60
C SER A 116 -10.21 46.80 -24.67
N GLU A 117 -11.48 46.39 -24.74
CA GLU A 117 -12.65 47.29 -24.72
C GLU A 117 -12.85 47.99 -23.37
N GLU A 118 -12.43 47.34 -22.28
CA GLU A 118 -12.55 47.85 -20.91
C GLU A 118 -11.33 48.70 -20.52
N LEU A 119 -10.27 48.67 -21.32
CA LEU A 119 -9.00 49.31 -21.04
C LEU A 119 -9.12 50.81 -21.32
N THR A 120 -9.07 51.61 -20.25
CA THR A 120 -9.17 53.06 -20.35
C THR A 120 -7.78 53.65 -20.56
N GLY A 121 -7.65 54.64 -21.46
CA GLY A 121 -6.36 55.29 -21.76
C GLY A 121 -5.77 56.13 -20.61
N ASN A 122 -6.41 56.15 -19.43
CA ASN A 122 -5.99 56.91 -18.26
C ASN A 122 -6.25 56.12 -16.96
N LEU A 123 -5.26 56.08 -16.07
CA LEU A 123 -5.29 55.35 -14.79
C LEU A 123 -6.41 55.80 -13.84
N ARG A 124 -6.83 57.07 -13.89
CA ARG A 124 -7.92 57.58 -13.05
C ARG A 124 -9.28 56.95 -13.36
N ASN A 125 -9.47 56.50 -14.60
CA ASN A 125 -10.74 55.93 -15.06
C ASN A 125 -10.70 54.39 -15.08
N CYS A 126 -9.51 53.80 -14.89
CA CYS A 126 -9.36 52.35 -14.81
C CYS A 126 -10.06 51.82 -13.56
N LYS A 127 -10.93 50.83 -13.75
CA LYS A 127 -11.52 50.09 -12.64
C LYS A 127 -10.41 49.31 -11.92
N PRO A 128 -10.40 49.27 -10.58
CA PRO A 128 -9.45 48.43 -9.86
C PRO A 128 -9.75 46.96 -10.15
N SER A 129 -8.80 46.26 -10.75
CA SER A 129 -8.83 44.81 -10.92
C SER A 129 -8.37 44.14 -9.62
N LYS A 130 -9.07 43.08 -9.21
CA LYS A 130 -8.77 42.16 -8.09
C LYS A 130 -9.09 42.58 -6.65
N ASN A 131 -9.33 41.54 -5.85
CA ASN A 131 -9.40 41.61 -4.39
C ASN A 131 -8.07 41.12 -3.78
N LEU A 132 -7.30 42.05 -3.19
CA LEU A 132 -6.00 41.77 -2.56
C LEU A 132 -6.06 40.66 -1.50
N LEU A 133 -7.17 40.55 -0.76
CA LEU A 133 -7.29 39.55 0.31
C LEU A 133 -7.28 38.13 -0.26
N ILE A 134 -7.89 37.92 -1.43
CA ILE A 134 -7.94 36.62 -2.11
C ILE A 134 -6.54 36.23 -2.57
N GLU A 135 -5.80 37.16 -3.18
CA GLU A 135 -4.42 36.93 -3.62
C GLU A 135 -3.49 36.60 -2.44
N ARG A 136 -3.57 37.37 -1.35
CA ARG A 136 -2.78 37.12 -0.14
C ARG A 136 -3.10 35.78 0.49
N TYR A 137 -4.39 35.40 0.55
CA TYR A 137 -4.82 34.10 1.04
C TYR A 137 -4.26 32.95 0.19
N LYS A 138 -4.35 33.04 -1.14
CA LYS A 138 -3.80 32.03 -2.06
C LYS A 138 -2.26 31.96 -1.98
N SER A 139 -1.59 33.09 -1.82
CA SER A 139 -0.13 33.14 -1.60
C SER A 139 0.29 32.48 -0.28
N LEU A 140 -0.47 32.66 0.81
CA LEU A 140 -0.23 31.96 2.07
C LEU A 140 -0.43 30.44 1.94
N GLN A 141 -1.41 30.00 1.14
CA GLN A 141 -1.60 28.59 0.82
C GLN A 141 -0.44 28.01 0.00
N GLN A 142 0.01 28.72 -1.04
CA GLN A 142 1.14 28.31 -1.87
C GLN A 142 2.43 28.16 -1.05
N ARG A 143 2.63 29.04 -0.06
CA ARG A 143 3.75 28.98 0.89
C ARG A 143 3.59 27.92 1.98
N ASN A 144 2.49 27.17 2.00
CA ASN A 144 2.17 26.18 3.04
C ASN A 144 2.11 26.79 4.45
N ILE A 145 1.65 28.03 4.58
CA ILE A 145 1.37 28.65 5.88
C ILE A 145 -0.08 28.38 6.29
N VAL A 146 -0.99 28.40 5.30
CA VAL A 146 -2.42 28.13 5.50
C VAL A 146 -2.81 26.90 4.68
N ALA A 147 -3.58 26.00 5.27
CA ALA A 147 -4.07 24.83 4.57
C ALA A 147 -5.16 25.21 3.54
N PRO A 148 -5.13 24.66 2.31
CA PRO A 148 -6.25 24.79 1.39
C PRO A 148 -7.52 24.16 1.98
N ALA A 149 -8.64 24.88 1.89
CA ALA A 149 -9.93 24.42 2.40
C ALA A 149 -11.05 24.80 1.43
N VAL A 150 -12.06 23.94 1.33
CA VAL A 150 -13.31 24.24 0.62
C VAL A 150 -14.27 24.86 1.61
N ILE A 151 -14.89 25.98 1.22
CA ILE A 151 -15.93 26.62 2.03
C ILE A 151 -17.12 25.67 2.10
N LYS A 152 -17.42 25.16 3.30
CA LYS A 152 -18.62 24.37 3.55
C LYS A 152 -19.77 25.32 3.90
N LEU A 153 -20.60 25.63 2.91
CA LEU A 153 -21.75 26.52 3.09
C LEU A 153 -22.82 25.89 4.00
N THR A 154 -23.02 24.58 3.88
CA THR A 154 -23.98 23.83 4.67
C THR A 154 -23.27 22.85 5.59
N ARG A 155 -23.86 22.64 6.77
CA ARG A 155 -23.47 21.55 7.65
C ARG A 155 -24.17 20.29 7.20
N ASP A 156 -23.43 19.18 7.12
CA ASP A 156 -23.98 17.85 6.89
C ASP A 156 -24.76 17.41 8.14
N ARG A 157 -26.02 17.83 8.21
CA ARG A 157 -26.97 17.42 9.26
C ARG A 157 -27.99 16.47 8.67
N ALA A 158 -28.33 15.43 9.43
CA ALA A 158 -29.43 14.55 9.08
C ALA A 158 -30.71 15.38 8.90
N LYS A 159 -31.53 15.01 7.90
CA LYS A 159 -32.84 15.63 7.71
C LYS A 159 -33.71 15.29 8.92
N MET A 160 -33.95 16.26 9.78
CA MET A 160 -34.89 16.11 10.89
C MET A 160 -36.31 16.03 10.32
N LYS A 161 -37.03 14.94 10.60
CA LYS A 161 -38.46 14.85 10.29
C LYS A 161 -39.19 15.92 11.09
N LYS A 162 -39.85 16.84 10.39
CA LYS A 162 -40.68 17.86 11.01
C LYS A 162 -42.12 17.40 10.93
N PHE A 163 -42.77 17.24 12.08
CA PHE A 163 -44.19 16.96 12.16
C PHE A 163 -44.90 18.25 12.57
N VAL A 164 -45.97 18.61 11.86
CA VAL A 164 -46.91 19.62 12.33
C VAL A 164 -47.84 18.92 13.31
N LYS A 165 -48.01 19.48 14.51
CA LYS A 165 -48.96 18.95 15.49
C LYS A 165 -50.35 18.92 14.86
N PRO A 166 -51.17 17.88 15.12
CA PRO A 166 -52.53 17.78 14.57
C PRO A 166 -53.35 19.07 14.77
N ASP A 167 -53.24 19.68 15.96
CA ASP A 167 -53.99 20.90 16.34
C ASP A 167 -53.61 22.14 15.53
N HIS A 168 -52.41 22.18 14.92
CA HIS A 168 -51.91 23.33 14.15
C HIS A 168 -51.92 23.06 12.65
N LYS A 169 -52.59 21.99 12.22
CA LYS A 169 -52.77 21.65 10.81
C LYS A 169 -53.81 22.60 10.21
N ILE A 170 -53.34 23.72 9.66
CA ILE A 170 -54.19 24.62 8.88
C ILE A 170 -54.59 23.87 7.60
N ASN A 171 -55.83 23.37 7.55
CA ASN A 171 -56.41 22.78 6.34
C ASN A 171 -56.71 23.91 5.35
N LEU A 172 -55.70 24.35 4.60
CA LEU A 172 -55.83 25.38 3.56
C LEU A 172 -56.85 24.97 2.47
N ASP A 173 -57.05 23.66 2.26
CA ASP A 173 -58.05 23.13 1.32
C ASP A 173 -59.49 23.37 1.79
N ALA A 174 -59.78 23.20 3.08
CA ALA A 174 -61.09 23.50 3.65
C ALA A 174 -61.37 25.01 3.68
N ALA A 175 -60.33 25.83 3.88
CA ALA A 175 -60.44 27.29 3.82
C ALA A 175 -60.70 27.80 2.40
N LYS A 176 -60.05 27.21 1.38
CA LYS A 176 -60.31 27.52 -0.04
C LYS A 176 -61.72 27.13 -0.47
N LEU A 177 -62.18 25.91 -0.15
CA LEU A 177 -63.52 25.44 -0.52
C LEU A 177 -64.64 26.30 0.09
N ARG A 178 -64.46 26.79 1.33
CA ARG A 178 -65.40 27.72 1.99
C ARG A 178 -65.46 29.11 1.34
N LEU A 179 -64.40 29.54 0.67
CA LEU A 179 -64.38 30.82 -0.06
C LEU A 179 -65.07 30.69 -1.43
N TYR A 180 -64.96 29.52 -2.07
CA TYR A 180 -65.60 29.25 -3.37
C TYR A 180 -67.10 28.90 -3.28
N SER A 181 -67.58 28.41 -2.13
CA SER A 181 -69.00 28.07 -1.92
C SER A 181 -69.86 29.22 -1.40
N LYS A 182 -69.31 30.44 -1.32
CA LYS A 182 -69.96 31.63 -0.73
C LYS A 182 -70.22 32.74 -1.77
N VAL A 183 -70.10 32.40 -3.05
CA VAL A 183 -70.53 33.17 -4.23
C VAL A 183 -71.67 32.40 -4.87
#